data_AF-A0A6J3QL00-F1
#
_entry.id   AF-A0A6J3QL00-F1
#
_cell.length_a   1.000
_cell.length_b   1.000
_cell.length_c   1.000
_cell.angle_alpha   90.00
_cell.angle_beta   90.00
_cell.angle_gamma   90.00
#
_symmetry.space_group_name_H-M   'P 1'
#
loop_
_entity.id
_entity.type
_entity.pdbx_description
1 polymer ?
#
loop_
_entity_poly.entity_id
_entity_poly.type
_entity_poly.pdbx_seq_one_letter_code
_entity_poly.pdbx_strand_id
1 'polypeptide(L)'
;MYQRHRPKADTCRSDGTTVDDQMKLLQNCWSELLILDHIYRQVVHGKEGSIFLVTGQQVDYSIIASQAGATLNNLMSHAQELVAKLRSLQFDQREFVCLKFLVLFSLDVKNLENFQLVEGVQEQVNAALLDYTMCNYPQQTEKFGQLLLRLPEIRAMSVQAEEYLYYKHLNGDVPYNNLLIEMLHAKRA
;
A
#
# COMPACT_ATOMS: atom_id res chain seq x y z
N MET A 1 -16.51 43.85 30.46
CA MET A 1 -16.31 42.40 30.27
C MET A 1 -15.69 42.16 28.90
N TYR A 2 -14.37 42.10 28.81
CA TYR A 2 -13.67 41.69 27.59
C TYR A 2 -13.25 40.23 27.76
N GLN A 3 -14.03 39.30 27.21
CA GLN A 3 -13.57 37.91 27.04
C GLN A 3 -12.67 37.87 25.81
N ARG A 4 -11.36 37.78 26.05
CA ARG A 4 -10.38 37.39 25.03
C ARG A 4 -10.69 35.95 24.60
N HIS A 5 -11.19 35.78 23.39
CA HIS A 5 -11.15 34.48 22.71
C HIS A 5 -9.67 34.12 22.49
N ARG A 6 -9.19 33.09 23.17
CA ARG A 6 -7.91 32.45 22.83
C ARG A 6 -8.10 31.76 21.47
N PRO A 7 -7.18 31.92 20.50
CA PRO A 7 -7.12 30.99 19.39
C PRO A 7 -6.67 29.62 19.93
N LYS A 8 -7.41 28.56 19.57
CA LYS A 8 -6.96 27.19 19.76
C LYS A 8 -5.72 27.02 18.89
N ALA A 9 -4.59 26.73 19.53
CA ALA A 9 -3.40 26.28 18.86
C ALA A 9 -3.62 24.81 18.47
N ASP A 10 -4.28 24.58 17.34
CA ASP A 10 -4.34 23.25 16.75
C ASP A 10 -3.07 23.04 15.91
N THR A 11 -2.25 22.20 16.50
CA THR A 11 -0.98 21.60 16.09
C THR A 11 -0.88 21.32 14.58
N CYS A 12 -0.49 22.30 13.76
CA CYS A 12 0.11 22.03 12.46
C CYS A 12 1.44 21.29 12.68
N ARG A 13 1.47 19.98 12.40
CA ARG A 13 2.73 19.28 12.12
C ARG A 13 3.13 19.52 10.66
N SER A 14 4.42 19.37 10.42
CA SER A 14 5.29 19.62 9.25
C SER A 14 4.78 19.26 7.83
N ASP A 15 3.57 18.73 7.70
CA ASP A 15 3.09 17.97 6.56
C ASP A 15 1.68 18.43 6.10
N GLY A 16 1.11 19.46 6.74
CA GLY A 16 -0.08 20.19 6.26
C GLY A 16 -1.42 19.44 6.37
N THR A 17 -1.43 18.20 6.85
CA THR A 17 -2.64 17.41 7.15
C THR A 17 -2.95 17.41 8.65
N THR A 18 -4.23 17.39 9.01
CA THR A 18 -4.64 17.17 10.41
C THR A 18 -4.50 15.70 10.79
N VAL A 19 -4.39 15.40 12.09
CA VAL A 19 -4.27 14.00 12.57
C VAL A 19 -5.47 13.17 12.10
N ASP A 20 -6.66 13.75 12.04
CA ASP A 20 -7.86 13.08 11.56
C ASP A 20 -7.77 12.73 10.08
N ASP A 21 -7.25 13.64 9.23
CA ASP A 21 -7.00 13.35 7.82
C ASP A 21 -5.92 12.28 7.63
N GLN A 22 -4.85 12.32 8.41
CA GLN A 22 -3.81 11.27 8.41
C GLN A 22 -4.40 9.90 8.74
N MET A 23 -5.27 9.84 9.75
CA MET A 23 -5.96 8.60 10.13
C MET A 23 -6.88 8.11 9.02
N LYS A 24 -7.70 8.97 8.40
CA LYS A 24 -8.59 8.58 7.29
C LYS A 24 -7.82 8.04 6.10
N LEU A 25 -6.74 8.70 5.70
CA LEU A 25 -5.88 8.28 4.59
C LEU A 25 -5.26 6.90 4.86
N LEU A 26 -4.69 6.70 6.06
CA LEU A 26 -4.09 5.42 6.44
C LEU A 26 -5.12 4.30 6.59
N GLN A 27 -6.27 4.56 7.20
CA GLN A 27 -7.36 3.60 7.34
C GLN A 27 -7.88 3.14 5.98
N ASN A 28 -7.86 4.00 4.96
CA ASN A 28 -8.25 3.64 3.61
C ASN A 28 -7.27 2.64 2.95
N CYS A 29 -5.95 2.86 3.08
CA CYS A 29 -4.95 2.21 2.23
C CYS A 29 -3.93 1.30 2.95
N TRP A 30 -4.03 1.07 4.27
CA TRP A 30 -3.03 0.33 5.05
C TRP A 30 -2.67 -1.04 4.45
N SER A 31 -3.68 -1.78 3.99
CA SER A 31 -3.52 -3.12 3.40
C SER A 31 -2.85 -3.05 2.03
N GLU A 32 -3.20 -2.06 1.20
CA GLU A 32 -2.57 -1.82 -0.11
C GLU A 32 -1.08 -1.48 0.07
N LEU A 33 -0.74 -0.67 1.06
CA LEU A 33 0.65 -0.34 1.39
C LEU A 33 1.44 -1.57 1.85
N LEU A 34 0.84 -2.46 2.65
CA LEU A 34 1.49 -3.71 3.08
C LEU A 34 1.71 -4.68 1.91
N ILE A 35 0.72 -4.81 1.01
CA ILE A 35 0.86 -5.61 -0.21
C ILE A 35 1.95 -5.03 -1.10
N LEU A 36 1.91 -3.72 -1.38
CA LEU A 36 2.90 -3.05 -2.22
C LEU A 36 4.33 -3.19 -1.64
N ASP A 37 4.50 -3.05 -0.32
CA ASP A 37 5.79 -3.26 0.35
C ASP A 37 6.28 -4.71 0.21
N HIS A 38 5.39 -5.70 0.43
CA HIS A 38 5.72 -7.10 0.24
C HIS A 38 6.14 -7.40 -1.20
N ILE A 39 5.39 -6.92 -2.19
CA ILE A 39 5.65 -7.10 -3.62
C ILE A 39 7.00 -6.49 -3.99
N TYR A 40 7.26 -5.24 -3.61
CA TYR A 40 8.53 -4.59 -3.90
C TYR A 40 9.71 -5.33 -3.27
N ARG A 41 9.55 -5.81 -2.03
CA ARG A 41 10.57 -6.65 -1.38
C ARG A 41 10.86 -7.92 -2.17
N GLN A 42 9.85 -8.58 -2.73
CA GLN A 42 10.06 -9.72 -3.60
C GLN A 42 10.75 -9.32 -4.92
N VAL A 43 10.38 -8.19 -5.52
CA VAL A 43 11.03 -7.70 -6.75
C VAL A 43 12.53 -7.56 -6.53
N VAL A 44 12.96 -6.95 -5.41
CA VAL A 44 14.37 -6.64 -5.13
C VAL A 44 15.15 -7.82 -4.54
N HIS A 45 14.56 -8.56 -3.61
CA HIS A 45 15.28 -9.55 -2.79
C HIS A 45 14.77 -10.99 -2.94
N GLY A 46 13.59 -11.17 -3.55
CA GLY A 46 12.98 -12.48 -3.73
C GLY A 46 13.78 -13.36 -4.68
N LYS A 47 13.79 -14.66 -4.42
CA LYS A 47 14.38 -15.67 -5.30
C LYS A 47 13.28 -16.53 -5.92
N GLU A 48 13.59 -17.17 -7.04
CA GLU A 48 12.69 -18.16 -7.61
C GLU A 48 12.47 -19.31 -6.59
N GLY A 49 11.24 -19.80 -6.48
CA GLY A 49 10.91 -20.88 -5.55
C GLY A 49 10.69 -20.47 -4.08
N SER A 50 10.91 -19.20 -3.70
CA SER A 50 10.77 -18.75 -2.30
C SER A 50 10.24 -17.33 -2.12
N ILE A 51 9.79 -17.03 -0.90
CA ILE A 51 9.40 -15.70 -0.43
C ILE A 51 10.47 -15.15 0.51
N PHE A 52 10.82 -13.88 0.35
CA PHE A 52 11.66 -13.13 1.28
C PHE A 52 10.82 -12.30 2.28
N LEU A 53 10.92 -12.63 3.57
CA LEU A 53 10.19 -11.95 4.64
C LEU A 53 10.93 -10.68 5.13
N VAL A 54 10.22 -9.81 5.85
CA VAL A 54 10.79 -8.56 6.40
C VAL A 54 11.90 -8.84 7.40
N THR A 55 11.84 -10.01 8.04
CA THR A 55 12.82 -10.51 9.00
C THR A 55 14.12 -10.98 8.35
N GLY A 56 14.21 -10.97 7.01
CA GLY A 56 15.34 -11.52 6.25
C GLY A 56 15.27 -13.03 6.01
N GLN A 57 14.20 -13.70 6.48
CA GLN A 57 14.00 -15.13 6.29
C GLN A 57 13.53 -15.44 4.86
N GLN A 58 13.96 -16.59 4.32
CA GLN A 58 13.45 -17.16 3.08
C GLN A 58 12.55 -18.35 3.39
N VAL A 59 11.35 -18.37 2.79
CA VAL A 59 10.37 -19.45 2.96
C VAL A 59 10.06 -20.05 1.59
N ASP A 60 10.33 -21.34 1.42
CA ASP A 60 10.05 -22.04 0.17
C ASP A 60 8.55 -22.15 -0.11
N TYR A 61 8.16 -22.03 -1.38
CA TYR A 61 6.76 -22.17 -1.78
C TYR A 61 6.19 -23.55 -1.46
N SER A 62 7.01 -24.61 -1.40
CA SER A 62 6.58 -25.95 -0.99
C SER A 62 6.09 -26.00 0.46
N ILE A 63 6.71 -25.24 1.35
CA ILE A 63 6.29 -25.11 2.75
C ILE A 63 4.93 -24.41 2.82
N ILE A 64 4.76 -23.35 2.03
CA ILE A 64 3.51 -22.59 1.98
C ILE A 64 2.41 -23.46 1.38
N ALA A 65 2.65 -24.12 0.25
CA ALA A 65 1.67 -24.99 -0.40
C ALA A 65 1.20 -26.14 0.50
N SER A 66 2.06 -26.67 1.36
CA SER A 66 1.73 -27.76 2.28
C SER A 66 1.02 -27.30 3.57
N GLN A 67 1.22 -26.06 4.00
CA GLN A 67 0.72 -25.55 5.29
C GLN A 67 -0.39 -24.50 5.15
N ALA A 68 -0.51 -23.87 3.98
CA ALA A 68 -1.47 -22.81 3.71
C ALA A 68 -2.79 -23.35 3.15
N GLY A 69 -3.90 -22.74 3.56
CA GLY A 69 -5.20 -22.96 2.92
C GLY A 69 -5.27 -22.34 1.52
N ALA A 70 -6.27 -22.76 0.73
CA ALA A 70 -6.46 -22.35 -0.66
C ALA A 70 -6.46 -20.82 -0.85
N THR A 71 -7.10 -20.06 0.05
CA THR A 71 -7.13 -18.59 -0.02
C THR A 71 -5.74 -17.97 0.00
N LEU A 72 -4.86 -18.42 0.91
CA LEU A 72 -3.51 -17.89 1.03
C LEU A 72 -2.64 -18.32 -0.15
N ASN A 73 -2.80 -19.56 -0.64
CA ASN A 73 -2.11 -20.02 -1.85
C ASN A 73 -2.51 -19.18 -3.09
N ASN A 74 -3.80 -18.87 -3.25
CA ASN A 74 -4.28 -18.01 -4.33
C ASN A 74 -3.68 -16.61 -4.22
N LEU A 75 -3.72 -15.99 -3.04
CA LEU A 75 -3.12 -14.67 -2.82
C LEU A 75 -1.62 -14.66 -3.18
N MET A 76 -0.91 -15.73 -2.80
CA MET A 76 0.51 -15.88 -3.13
C MET A 76 0.78 -16.08 -4.62
N SER A 77 -0.09 -16.79 -5.34
CA SER A 77 0.03 -16.94 -6.80
C SER A 77 -0.10 -15.58 -7.50
N HIS A 78 -1.13 -14.80 -7.17
CA HIS A 78 -1.32 -13.47 -7.75
C HIS A 78 -0.16 -12.53 -7.40
N ALA A 79 0.38 -12.63 -6.16
CA ALA A 79 1.56 -11.87 -5.77
C ALA A 79 2.77 -12.20 -6.63
N GLN A 80 3.01 -13.48 -6.93
CA GLN A 80 4.12 -13.92 -7.78
C GLN A 80 4.00 -13.42 -9.22
N GLU A 81 2.80 -13.49 -9.79
CA GLU A 81 2.53 -12.97 -11.13
C GLU A 81 2.82 -11.47 -11.21
N LEU A 82 2.34 -10.71 -10.22
CA LEU A 82 2.61 -9.27 -10.12
C LEU A 82 4.10 -8.96 -9.94
N VAL A 83 4.81 -9.73 -9.11
CA VAL A 83 6.27 -9.61 -8.94
C VAL A 83 7.01 -9.88 -10.24
N ALA A 84 6.64 -10.94 -10.97
CA ALA A 84 7.23 -11.25 -12.27
C ALA A 84 6.98 -10.11 -13.27
N LYS A 85 5.76 -9.55 -13.29
CA LYS A 85 5.42 -8.40 -14.12
C LYS A 85 6.28 -7.18 -13.77
N LEU A 86 6.38 -6.81 -12.50
CA LEU A 86 7.17 -5.66 -12.06
C LEU A 86 8.67 -5.84 -12.30
N ARG A 87 9.21 -7.06 -12.18
CA ARG A 87 10.59 -7.37 -12.59
C ARG A 87 10.79 -7.16 -14.09
N SER A 88 9.83 -7.57 -14.93
CA SER A 88 9.91 -7.36 -16.37
C SER A 88 9.88 -5.86 -16.75
N LEU A 89 9.19 -5.04 -15.95
CA LEU A 89 9.19 -3.59 -16.08
C LEU A 89 10.45 -2.92 -15.52
N GLN A 90 11.38 -3.67 -14.91
CA GLN A 90 12.53 -3.10 -14.20
C GLN A 90 12.09 -2.10 -13.13
N PHE A 91 11.05 -2.46 -12.35
CA PHE A 91 10.48 -1.63 -11.31
C PHE A 91 11.52 -1.30 -10.22
N ASP A 92 11.76 -0.02 -9.98
CA ASP A 92 12.82 0.44 -9.09
C ASP A 92 12.31 1.13 -7.81
N GLN A 93 13.26 1.57 -6.97
CA GLN A 93 12.94 2.22 -5.69
C GLN A 93 12.22 3.56 -5.85
N ARG A 94 12.56 4.35 -6.88
CA ARG A 94 11.99 5.69 -7.08
C ARG A 94 10.54 5.56 -7.49
N GLU A 95 10.26 4.64 -8.41
CA GLU A 95 8.92 4.27 -8.84
C GLU A 95 8.10 3.69 -7.69
N PHE A 96 8.69 2.82 -6.87
CA PHE A 96 8.05 2.29 -5.65
C PHE A 96 7.63 3.37 -4.67
N VAL A 97 8.51 4.33 -4.39
CA VAL A 97 8.17 5.46 -3.51
C VAL A 97 7.01 6.26 -4.12
N CYS A 98 7.05 6.60 -5.40
CA CYS A 98 5.93 7.27 -6.07
C CYS A 98 4.62 6.50 -5.91
N LEU A 99 4.61 5.19 -6.18
CA LEU A 99 3.39 4.38 -6.02
C LEU A 99 2.88 4.36 -4.56
N LYS A 100 3.75 4.36 -3.56
CA LYS A 100 3.33 4.49 -2.15
C LYS A 100 2.61 5.81 -1.88
N PHE A 101 3.10 6.91 -2.43
CA PHE A 101 2.43 8.21 -2.29
C PHE A 101 1.09 8.23 -3.02
N LEU A 102 1.01 7.65 -4.23
CA LEU A 102 -0.26 7.55 -4.97
C LEU A 102 -1.31 6.73 -4.21
N VAL A 103 -0.89 5.63 -3.56
CA VAL A 103 -1.77 4.80 -2.72
C VAL A 103 -2.20 5.55 -1.45
N LEU A 104 -1.26 6.21 -0.78
CA LEU A 104 -1.52 6.92 0.48
C LEU A 104 -2.45 8.12 0.30
N PHE A 105 -2.21 8.93 -0.72
CA PHE A 105 -2.96 10.16 -1.00
C PHE A 105 -4.15 9.89 -1.93
N SER A 106 -4.95 8.88 -1.64
CA SER A 106 -6.10 8.51 -2.48
C SER A 106 -7.19 9.58 -2.49
N LEU A 107 -7.67 9.93 -3.68
CA LEU A 107 -8.81 10.86 -3.87
C LEU A 107 -10.16 10.23 -3.52
N ASP A 108 -10.22 8.91 -3.30
CA ASP A 108 -11.45 8.20 -2.93
C ASP A 108 -11.84 8.42 -1.46
N VAL A 109 -10.94 9.01 -0.66
CA VAL A 109 -11.16 9.23 0.78
C VAL A 109 -12.09 10.43 1.01
N LYS A 110 -13.24 10.17 1.64
CA LYS A 110 -14.27 11.17 1.90
C LYS A 110 -13.97 11.99 3.14
N ASN A 111 -14.56 13.19 3.20
CA ASN A 111 -14.55 14.09 4.37
C ASN A 111 -13.14 14.49 4.85
N LEU A 112 -12.19 14.61 3.92
CA LEU A 112 -10.89 15.21 4.22
C LEU A 112 -11.05 16.72 4.41
N GLU A 113 -10.39 17.28 5.42
CA GLU A 113 -10.37 18.71 5.66
C GLU A 113 -9.47 19.42 4.64
N ASN A 114 -8.33 18.82 4.29
CA ASN A 114 -7.38 19.37 3.32
C ASN A 114 -7.34 18.54 2.02
N PHE A 115 -8.47 18.44 1.33
CA PHE A 115 -8.56 17.72 0.05
C PHE A 115 -7.63 18.30 -1.03
N GLN A 116 -7.44 19.64 -1.06
CA GLN A 116 -6.58 20.30 -2.04
C GLN A 116 -5.11 19.87 -1.93
N LEU A 117 -4.63 19.59 -0.71
CA LEU A 117 -3.30 19.04 -0.52
C LEU A 117 -3.17 17.65 -1.15
N VAL A 118 -4.19 16.79 -0.98
CA VAL A 118 -4.20 15.44 -1.54
C VAL A 118 -4.20 15.48 -3.07
N GLU A 119 -5.03 16.35 -3.66
CA GLU A 119 -5.05 16.61 -5.11
C GLU A 119 -3.70 17.10 -5.62
N GLY A 120 -3.11 18.10 -4.96
CA GLY A 120 -1.80 18.63 -5.33
C GLY A 120 -0.67 17.60 -5.22
N VAL A 121 -0.70 16.72 -4.22
CA VAL A 121 0.26 15.61 -4.11
C VAL A 121 0.06 14.59 -5.22
N GLN A 122 -1.17 14.23 -5.56
CA GLN A 122 -1.48 13.33 -6.68
C GLN A 122 -0.94 13.87 -8.00
N GLU A 123 -1.19 15.13 -8.31
CA GLU A 123 -0.69 15.78 -9.54
C GLU A 123 0.83 15.77 -9.59
N GLN A 124 1.50 16.21 -8.52
CA GLN A 124 2.95 16.28 -8.45
C GLN A 124 3.62 14.90 -8.56
N VAL A 125 3.08 13.89 -7.88
CA VAL A 125 3.66 12.54 -7.89
C VAL A 125 3.43 11.87 -9.25
N ASN A 126 2.27 12.05 -9.88
CA ASN A 126 2.02 11.55 -11.24
C ASN A 126 2.96 12.20 -12.26
N ALA A 127 3.12 13.53 -12.21
CA ALA A 127 4.05 14.23 -13.09
C ALA A 127 5.50 13.75 -12.88
N ALA A 128 5.94 13.67 -11.62
CA ALA A 128 7.28 13.20 -11.29
C ALA A 128 7.52 11.75 -11.74
N LEU A 129 6.55 10.86 -11.58
CA LEU A 129 6.66 9.46 -12.04
C LEU A 129 6.71 9.36 -13.56
N LEU A 130 5.90 10.16 -14.27
CA LEU A 130 5.93 10.21 -15.73
C LEU A 130 7.29 10.69 -16.24
N ASP A 131 7.76 11.84 -15.75
CA ASP A 131 9.05 12.41 -16.12
C ASP A 131 10.19 11.43 -15.81
N TYR A 132 10.14 10.80 -14.64
CA TYR A 132 11.14 9.83 -14.21
C TYR A 132 11.19 8.63 -15.15
N THR A 133 10.04 8.02 -15.47
CA THR A 133 9.99 6.86 -16.35
C THR A 133 10.42 7.20 -17.77
N MET A 134 10.04 8.35 -18.32
CA MET A 134 10.46 8.82 -19.64
C MET A 134 11.97 9.07 -19.73
N CYS A 135 12.56 9.68 -18.69
CA CYS A 135 13.98 10.00 -18.68
C CYS A 135 14.87 8.76 -18.45
N ASN A 136 14.46 7.86 -17.55
CA ASN A 136 15.31 6.75 -17.10
C ASN A 136 15.06 5.45 -17.86
N TYR A 137 13.89 5.29 -18.48
CA TYR A 137 13.50 4.10 -19.23
C TYR A 137 12.93 4.45 -20.62
N PRO A 138 13.67 5.18 -21.48
CA PRO A 138 13.15 5.68 -22.75
C PRO A 138 12.74 4.59 -23.75
N GLN A 139 13.21 3.35 -23.56
CA GLN A 139 12.79 2.20 -24.37
C GLN A 139 11.46 1.57 -23.91
N GLN A 140 10.97 1.89 -22.71
CA GLN A 140 9.69 1.43 -22.19
C GLN A 140 8.67 2.57 -22.23
N THR A 141 8.23 2.95 -23.42
CA THR A 141 7.38 4.14 -23.66
C THR A 141 6.03 4.11 -22.91
N GLU A 142 5.56 2.94 -22.51
CA GLU A 142 4.31 2.75 -21.78
C GLU A 142 4.51 2.51 -20.28
N LYS A 143 5.75 2.58 -19.77
CA LYS A 143 6.08 2.17 -18.39
C LYS A 143 5.22 2.88 -17.35
N PHE A 144 5.03 4.20 -17.48
CA PHE A 144 4.15 4.97 -16.60
C PHE A 144 2.75 4.36 -16.48
N GLY A 145 2.06 4.18 -17.59
CA GLY A 145 0.71 3.60 -17.61
C GLY A 145 0.72 2.14 -17.13
N GLN A 146 1.74 1.37 -17.49
CA GLN A 146 1.90 -0.01 -17.05
C GLN A 146 2.12 -0.12 -15.53
N LEU A 147 2.77 0.85 -14.88
CA LEU A 147 2.89 0.91 -13.42
C LEU A 147 1.54 1.26 -12.78
N LEU A 148 0.82 2.25 -13.30
CA LEU A 148 -0.49 2.65 -12.77
C LEU A 148 -1.53 1.52 -12.86
N LEU A 149 -1.48 0.70 -13.91
CA LEU A 149 -2.34 -0.48 -14.07
C LEU A 149 -2.13 -1.55 -12.98
N ARG A 150 -1.02 -1.49 -12.22
CA ARG A 150 -0.78 -2.40 -11.10
C ARG A 150 -1.52 -1.96 -9.83
N LEU A 151 -1.92 -0.69 -9.70
CA LEU A 151 -2.60 -0.19 -8.50
C LEU A 151 -3.96 -0.89 -8.27
N PRO A 152 -4.83 -1.08 -9.30
CA PRO A 152 -6.05 -1.86 -9.13
C PRO A 152 -5.80 -3.34 -8.79
N GLU A 153 -4.73 -3.95 -9.31
CA GLU A 153 -4.35 -5.32 -8.97
C GLU A 153 -3.93 -5.42 -7.49
N ILE A 154 -3.14 -4.47 -7.00
CA ILE A 154 -2.77 -4.36 -5.57
C ILE A 154 -4.00 -4.18 -4.70
N ARG A 155 -4.96 -3.33 -5.12
CA ARG A 155 -6.23 -3.13 -4.41
C ARG A 155 -7.07 -4.40 -4.34
N ALA A 156 -7.15 -5.17 -5.42
CA ALA A 156 -7.86 -6.45 -5.43
C ALA A 156 -7.22 -7.46 -4.47
N MET A 157 -5.89 -7.54 -4.46
CA MET A 157 -5.15 -8.40 -3.53
C MET A 157 -5.31 -7.95 -2.07
N SER A 158 -5.31 -6.64 -1.81
CA SER A 158 -5.46 -6.12 -0.45
C SER A 158 -6.82 -6.46 0.15
N VAL A 159 -7.90 -6.39 -0.64
CA VAL A 159 -9.24 -6.83 -0.23
C VAL A 159 -9.26 -8.32 0.12
N GLN A 160 -8.66 -9.17 -0.71
CA GLN A 160 -8.55 -10.61 -0.42
C GLN A 160 -7.73 -10.88 0.86
N ALA A 161 -6.65 -10.12 1.08
CA ALA A 161 -5.84 -10.23 2.29
C ALA A 161 -6.59 -9.79 3.54
N GLU A 162 -7.40 -8.72 3.46
CA GLU A 162 -8.29 -8.27 4.52
C GLU A 162 -9.36 -9.32 4.87
N GLU A 163 -9.97 -9.94 3.86
CA GLU A 163 -10.94 -11.04 4.05
C GLU A 163 -10.31 -12.25 4.72
N TYR A 164 -9.11 -12.64 4.28
CA TYR A 164 -8.34 -13.72 4.90
C TYR A 164 -8.01 -13.41 6.37
N LEU A 165 -7.54 -12.19 6.65
CA LEU A 165 -7.25 -11.75 8.01
C LEU A 165 -8.51 -11.75 8.88
N TYR A 166 -9.63 -11.28 8.35
CA TYR A 166 -10.91 -11.30 9.06
C TYR A 166 -11.36 -12.72 9.40
N TYR A 167 -11.25 -13.65 8.44
CA TYR A 167 -11.55 -15.06 8.68
C TYR A 167 -10.66 -15.65 9.79
N LYS A 168 -9.36 -15.35 9.78
CA LYS A 168 -8.45 -15.78 10.84
C LYS A 168 -8.82 -15.18 12.20
N HIS A 169 -9.24 -13.92 12.23
CA HIS A 169 -9.71 -13.27 13.45
C HIS A 169 -10.95 -13.95 14.04
N LEU A 170 -11.95 -14.27 13.22
CA LEU A 170 -13.17 -14.95 13.65
C LEU A 170 -12.92 -16.35 14.23
N ASN A 171 -11.87 -17.04 13.77
CA ASN A 171 -11.47 -18.34 14.29
C ASN A 171 -10.61 -18.27 15.56
N GLY A 172 -10.24 -17.07 16.02
CA GLY A 172 -9.34 -16.90 17.17
C GLY A 172 -7.86 -17.17 16.85
N ASP A 173 -7.48 -17.25 15.57
CA ASP A 173 -6.10 -17.52 15.13
C ASP A 173 -5.20 -16.28 15.22
N VAL A 174 -5.80 -15.09 15.38
CA VAL A 174 -5.07 -13.81 15.42
C VAL A 174 -4.78 -13.43 16.87
N PRO A 175 -3.52 -13.09 17.22
CA PRO A 175 -3.17 -12.63 18.56
C PRO A 175 -4.00 -11.42 19.03
N TYR A 176 -4.21 -11.32 20.34
CA TYR A 176 -4.85 -10.15 20.95
C TYR A 176 -4.01 -8.87 20.71
N ASN A 177 -4.67 -7.70 20.72
CA ASN A 177 -4.06 -6.38 20.51
C ASN A 177 -3.28 -6.28 19.18
N ASN A 178 -3.85 -6.84 18.12
CA ASN A 178 -3.27 -6.79 16.79
C ASN A 178 -3.71 -5.51 16.06
N LEU A 179 -2.75 -4.63 15.77
CA LEU A 179 -2.97 -3.38 15.04
C LEU A 179 -3.68 -3.59 13.70
N LEU A 180 -3.43 -4.68 12.97
CA LEU A 180 -4.09 -4.95 11.70
C LEU A 180 -5.58 -5.21 11.88
N ILE A 181 -6.01 -5.77 13.02
CA ILE A 181 -7.42 -5.94 13.36
C ILE A 181 -8.06 -4.60 13.73
N GLU A 182 -7.35 -3.75 14.48
CA GLU A 182 -7.82 -2.38 14.75
C GLU A 182 -8.02 -1.58 13.45
N MET A 183 -7.06 -1.67 12.52
CA MET A 183 -7.15 -1.05 11.20
C MET A 183 -8.28 -1.63 10.35
N LEU A 184 -8.49 -2.95 10.41
CA LEU A 184 -9.57 -3.64 9.72
C LEU A 184 -10.95 -3.21 10.25
N HIS A 185 -11.09 -3.05 11.57
CA HIS A 185 -12.33 -2.55 12.17
C HIS A 185 -12.58 -1.09 11.81
N ALA A 186 -11.54 -0.25 11.85
CA ALA A 186 -11.66 1.17 11.51
C ALA A 186 -12.05 1.40 10.04
N LYS A 187 -11.51 0.62 9.10
CA LYS A 187 -11.85 0.72 7.67
C LYS A 187 -13.29 0.30 7.36
N ARG A 188 -13.88 -0.57 8.18
CA ARG A 188 -15.24 -1.09 8.00
C ARG A 188 -16.32 -0.31 8.77
N ALA A 189 -15.91 0.63 9.65
CA ALA A 189 -16.80 1.48 10.42
C ALA A 189 -17.34 2.63 9.57
#